data_AF-A0A1E3P3Y5-F1
#
_entry.id   AF-A0A1E3P3Y5-F1
#
_cell.length_a   1.000
_cell.length_b   1.000
_cell.length_c   1.000
_cell.angle_alpha   90.00
_cell.angle_beta   90.00
_cell.angle_gamma   90.00
#
_symmetry.space_group_name_H-M   'P 1'
#
loop_
_entity.id
_entity.type
_entity.pdbx_description
1 polymer ?
#
loop_
_entity_poly.entity_id
_entity_poly.type
_entity_poly.pdbx_seq_one_letter_code
_entity_poly.pdbx_strand_id
1 'polypeptide(L)'
;MPQRVNLRESPALYKALKSYNIVAMFMYGAILARLFILLPLVGRKFLAGGIGDFFNKVMTGICVGEVVLSLFKLLPIQLPLIILQNWIKLFIVWGILNRDEKILNHSCYSLLIFCWGVYGFIGYIYWFWKLKNIGRVPKKLRSLFENLQLIIFPIASSVEFITIFLSLKYFSEDDKNLKLFTQVVLLGYIPTKFYLYKRLIFKIFKIETGKED
;
A
#
# COMPACT_ATOMS: atom_id res chain seq x y z
N MET A 1 -1.87 -1.14 19.97
CA MET A 1 -1.17 -2.43 20.01
C MET A 1 0.31 -2.15 20.12
N PRO A 2 0.94 -2.50 21.24
CA PRO A 2 2.33 -2.18 21.51
C PRO A 2 3.24 -2.89 20.51
N GLN A 3 4.32 -2.22 20.09
CA GLN A 3 5.44 -2.88 19.45
C GLN A 3 5.95 -3.94 20.43
N ARG A 4 5.96 -5.21 20.03
CA ARG A 4 6.34 -6.33 20.92
C ARG A 4 7.84 -6.40 21.18
N VAL A 5 8.64 -5.73 20.36
CA VAL A 5 10.09 -5.60 20.53
C VAL A 5 10.37 -4.25 21.16
N ASN A 6 11.02 -4.24 22.33
CA ASN A 6 11.62 -3.04 22.91
C ASN A 6 12.71 -2.56 21.95
N LEU A 7 12.38 -1.65 21.04
CA LEU A 7 13.34 -0.99 20.14
C LEU A 7 14.46 -0.24 20.89
N ARG A 8 14.29 -0.08 22.21
CA ARG A 8 15.28 0.46 23.15
C ARG A 8 16.46 -0.47 23.41
N GLU A 9 16.27 -1.79 23.29
CA GLU A 9 17.30 -2.80 23.60
C GLU A 9 18.27 -3.04 22.43
N SER A 10 17.89 -2.65 21.21
CA SER A 10 18.68 -2.89 19.99
C SER A 10 18.80 -1.63 19.12
N PRO A 11 19.82 -0.78 19.35
CA PRO A 11 19.99 0.48 18.62
C PRO A 11 20.15 0.27 17.10
N ALA A 12 20.69 -0.88 16.69
CA ALA A 12 20.82 -1.25 15.28
C ALA A 12 19.46 -1.44 14.59
N LEU A 13 18.51 -2.14 15.23
CA LEU A 13 17.18 -2.38 14.68
C LEU A 13 16.35 -1.08 14.63
N TYR A 14 16.48 -0.23 15.65
CA TYR A 14 15.88 1.10 15.64
C TYR A 14 16.40 1.94 14.46
N LYS A 15 17.72 1.97 14.24
CA LYS A 15 18.33 2.72 13.14
C LYS A 15 17.89 2.16 11.78
N ALA A 16 17.86 0.84 11.62
CA ALA A 16 17.42 0.17 10.40
C ALA A 16 15.95 0.46 10.06
N LEU A 17 15.04 0.39 11.04
CA LEU A 17 13.63 0.71 10.85
C LEU A 17 13.43 2.19 10.51
N LYS A 18 14.20 3.07 11.15
CA LYS A 18 14.18 4.51 10.86
C LYS A 18 14.65 4.82 9.44
N SER A 19 15.76 4.24 9.01
CA SER A 19 16.26 4.40 7.64
C SER A 19 15.30 3.82 6.61
N TYR A 20 14.70 2.65 6.90
CA TYR A 20 13.70 2.04 6.04
C TYR A 20 12.51 2.99 5.81
N ASN A 21 11.96 3.57 6.88
CA ASN A 21 10.83 4.49 6.75
C ASN A 21 11.18 5.75 5.93
N ILE A 22 12.40 6.28 6.06
CA ILE A 22 12.86 7.42 5.25
C ILE A 22 12.98 7.03 3.78
N VAL A 23 13.59 5.89 3.48
CA VAL A 23 13.77 5.40 2.11
C VAL A 23 12.41 5.12 1.47
N ALA A 24 11.52 4.42 2.17
CA ALA A 24 10.17 4.13 1.70
C ALA A 24 9.37 5.42 1.45
N MET A 25 9.43 6.39 2.38
CA MET A 25 8.83 7.71 2.19
C MET A 25 9.36 8.40 0.93
N PHE A 26 10.69 8.42 0.73
CA PHE A 26 11.29 9.02 -0.46
C PHE A 26 10.86 8.32 -1.75
N MET A 27 10.80 6.98 -1.75
CA MET A 27 10.39 6.20 -2.91
C MET A 27 8.92 6.44 -3.28
N TYR A 28 8.01 6.51 -2.30
CA TYR A 28 6.62 6.91 -2.56
C TYR A 28 6.50 8.35 -3.05
N GLY A 29 7.32 9.26 -2.49
CA GLY A 29 7.41 10.64 -2.96
C GLY A 29 7.89 10.72 -4.41
N ALA A 30 8.88 9.91 -4.80
CA ALA A 30 9.38 9.82 -6.16
C ALA A 30 8.32 9.28 -7.14
N ILE A 31 7.53 8.28 -6.73
CA ILE A 31 6.39 7.80 -7.52
C ILE A 31 5.39 8.94 -7.75
N LEU A 32 5.01 9.67 -6.70
CA LEU A 32 4.06 10.78 -6.81
C LEU A 32 4.60 11.92 -7.69
N ALA A 33 5.86 12.32 -7.48
CA ALA A 33 6.49 13.35 -8.30
C ALA A 33 6.50 12.95 -9.77
N ARG A 34 6.87 11.71 -10.07
CA ARG A 34 6.86 11.17 -11.44
C ARG A 34 5.46 11.12 -12.02
N LEU A 35 4.44 10.78 -11.24
CA LEU A 35 3.04 10.84 -11.66
C LEU A 35 2.61 12.27 -12.02
N PHE A 36 2.90 13.25 -11.16
CA PHE A 36 2.53 14.65 -11.38
C PHE A 36 3.27 15.31 -12.55
N ILE A 37 4.49 14.86 -12.85
CA ILE A 37 5.24 15.34 -14.02
C ILE A 37 4.75 14.65 -15.30
N LEU A 38 4.58 13.33 -15.30
CA LEU A 38 4.24 12.60 -16.53
C LEU A 38 2.78 12.79 -16.97
N LEU A 39 1.84 12.95 -16.04
CA LEU A 39 0.42 13.11 -16.36
C LEU A 39 0.16 14.33 -17.28
N PRO A 40 0.70 15.54 -17.03
CA PRO A 40 0.56 16.66 -17.95
C PRO A 40 1.46 16.56 -19.19
N LEU A 41 2.65 15.94 -19.11
CA LEU A 41 3.61 15.91 -20.22
C LEU A 41 3.24 14.91 -21.32
N VAL A 42 2.87 13.68 -20.94
CA VAL A 42 2.70 12.57 -21.90
C VAL A 42 1.25 12.10 -21.98
N GLY A 43 0.38 12.63 -21.12
CA GLY A 43 -1.01 12.20 -21.01
C GLY A 43 -1.14 10.78 -20.47
N ARG A 44 -2.40 10.30 -20.40
CA ARG A 44 -2.74 9.02 -19.76
C ARG A 44 -2.25 7.80 -20.55
N LYS A 45 -2.14 7.92 -21.89
CA LYS A 45 -1.83 6.81 -22.80
C LYS A 45 -0.38 6.32 -22.75
N PHE A 46 0.55 7.20 -22.38
CA PHE A 46 1.98 6.88 -22.30
C PHE A 46 2.51 6.89 -20.86
N LEU A 47 1.63 7.14 -19.89
CA LEU A 47 1.98 7.20 -18.47
C LEU A 47 2.64 5.90 -18.01
N ALA A 48 2.12 4.76 -18.48
CA ALA A 48 2.63 3.45 -18.10
C ALA A 48 4.03 3.13 -18.62
N GLY A 49 4.36 3.53 -19.85
CA GLY A 49 5.73 3.41 -20.36
C GLY A 49 6.72 4.26 -19.57
N GLY A 50 6.27 5.39 -19.03
CA GLY A 50 7.10 6.29 -18.24
C GLY A 50 7.25 5.91 -16.77
N ILE A 51 6.24 5.32 -16.13
CA ILE A 51 6.23 5.05 -14.67
C ILE A 51 6.22 3.56 -14.30
N GLY A 52 5.76 2.67 -15.18
CA GLY A 52 5.42 1.28 -14.87
C GLY A 52 6.57 0.50 -14.26
N ASP A 53 7.72 0.45 -14.94
CA ASP A 53 8.89 -0.29 -14.45
C ASP A 53 9.39 0.20 -13.10
N PHE A 54 9.37 1.52 -12.91
CA PHE A 54 9.80 2.14 -11.66
C PHE A 54 8.82 1.84 -10.53
N PHE A 55 7.53 1.98 -10.81
CA PHE A 55 6.46 1.66 -9.86
C PHE A 55 6.52 0.19 -9.44
N ASN A 56 6.69 -0.73 -10.40
CA ASN A 56 6.75 -2.16 -10.14
C ASN A 56 7.94 -2.52 -9.23
N LYS A 57 9.13 -1.98 -9.53
CA LYS A 57 10.35 -2.20 -8.72
C LYS A 57 10.21 -1.63 -7.31
N VAL A 58 9.72 -0.40 -7.18
CA VAL A 58 9.52 0.24 -5.88
C VAL A 58 8.50 -0.52 -5.04
N MET A 59 7.34 -0.88 -5.62
CA MET A 59 6.32 -1.65 -4.91
C MET A 59 6.83 -3.01 -4.46
N THR A 60 7.61 -3.69 -5.31
CA THR A 60 8.23 -4.96 -4.96
C THR A 60 9.20 -4.80 -3.80
N GLY A 61 10.11 -3.83 -3.86
CA GLY A 61 11.08 -3.58 -2.80
C GLY A 61 10.43 -3.26 -1.46
N ILE A 62 9.37 -2.43 -1.45
CA ILE A 62 8.65 -2.07 -0.22
C ILE A 62 7.83 -3.25 0.32
N CYS A 63 7.14 -4.00 -0.54
CA CYS A 63 6.37 -5.16 -0.10
C CYS A 63 7.26 -6.24 0.52
N VAL A 64 8.41 -6.53 -0.11
CA VAL A 64 9.40 -7.47 0.42
C VAL A 64 10.00 -6.94 1.71
N GLY A 65 10.37 -5.66 1.76
CA GLY A 65 10.88 -5.01 2.97
C GLY A 65 9.92 -5.10 4.16
N GLU A 66 8.62 -4.86 3.95
CA GLU A 66 7.60 -5.00 4.99
C GLU A 66 7.47 -6.45 5.49
N VAL A 67 7.51 -7.44 4.59
CA VAL A 67 7.49 -8.86 4.99
C VAL A 67 8.73 -9.19 5.82
N VAL A 68 9.93 -8.77 5.40
CA VAL A 68 11.17 -8.98 6.15
C VAL A 68 11.08 -8.32 7.54
N LEU A 69 10.67 -7.06 7.62
CA LEU A 69 10.50 -6.36 8.91
C LEU A 69 9.44 -7.02 9.80
N SER A 70 8.41 -7.62 9.22
CA SER A 70 7.39 -8.37 9.95
C SER A 70 7.92 -9.68 10.52
N LEU A 71 8.83 -10.37 9.82
CA LEU A 71 9.47 -11.60 10.29
C LEU A 71 10.32 -11.31 11.54
N PHE A 72 11.01 -10.17 11.55
CA PHE A 72 11.71 -9.65 12.73
C PHE A 72 10.79 -9.04 13.80
N LYS A 73 9.46 -9.12 13.62
CA LYS A 73 8.43 -8.61 14.54
C LYS A 73 8.58 -7.11 14.88
N LEU A 74 9.19 -6.33 13.98
CA LEU A 74 9.39 -4.89 14.15
C LEU A 74 8.12 -4.08 13.87
N LEU A 75 7.21 -4.66 13.07
CA LEU A 75 5.94 -4.05 12.71
C LEU A 75 4.83 -4.41 13.73
N PRO A 76 3.96 -3.46 14.08
CA PRO A 76 2.87 -3.67 15.04
C PRO A 76 1.66 -4.43 14.45
N ILE A 77 1.81 -5.05 13.28
CA ILE A 77 0.74 -5.73 12.53
C ILE A 77 1.03 -7.24 12.51
N GLN A 78 -0.01 -8.07 12.54
CA GLN A 78 0.13 -9.52 12.49
C GLN A 78 0.70 -9.95 11.13
N LEU A 79 1.71 -10.82 11.16
CA LEU A 79 2.44 -11.27 9.98
C LEU A 79 1.53 -11.84 8.85
N PRO A 80 0.50 -12.67 9.12
CA PRO A 80 -0.38 -13.16 8.07
C PRO A 80 -1.13 -12.05 7.30
N LEU A 81 -1.48 -10.96 7.98
CA LEU A 81 -2.17 -9.82 7.36
C LEU A 81 -1.23 -9.02 6.46
N ILE A 82 0.02 -8.82 6.87
CA ILE A 82 1.03 -8.13 6.05
C ILE A 82 1.30 -8.94 4.79
N ILE A 83 1.50 -10.27 4.95
CA ILE A 83 1.68 -11.19 3.84
C ILE A 83 0.50 -11.07 2.89
N LEU A 84 -0.74 -11.29 3.35
CA LEU A 84 -1.92 -11.23 2.49
C LEU A 84 -2.06 -9.89 1.75
N GLN A 85 -1.86 -8.76 2.45
CA GLN A 85 -1.94 -7.44 1.83
C GLN A 85 -0.87 -7.22 0.75
N ASN A 86 0.37 -7.62 1.03
CA ASN A 86 1.47 -7.44 0.09
C ASN A 86 1.40 -8.41 -1.09
N TRP A 87 0.90 -9.64 -0.88
CA TRP A 87 0.62 -10.58 -1.95
C TRP A 87 -0.41 -10.03 -2.94
N ILE A 88 -1.51 -9.43 -2.47
CA ILE A 88 -2.50 -8.82 -3.35
C ILE A 88 -1.88 -7.68 -4.17
N LYS A 89 -1.08 -6.80 -3.54
CA LYS A 89 -0.40 -5.72 -4.26
C LYS A 89 0.57 -6.24 -5.32
N LEU A 90 1.37 -7.25 -4.97
CA LEU A 90 2.32 -7.86 -5.90
C LEU A 90 1.61 -8.58 -7.04
N PHE A 91 0.48 -9.23 -6.76
CA PHE A 91 -0.36 -9.85 -7.79
C PHE A 91 -0.90 -8.80 -8.76
N ILE A 92 -1.37 -7.64 -8.28
CA ILE A 92 -1.81 -6.55 -9.16
C ILE A 92 -0.65 -6.03 -10.00
N VAL A 93 0.52 -5.80 -9.40
CA VAL A 93 1.71 -5.27 -10.07
C VAL A 93 2.25 -6.22 -11.14
N TRP A 94 2.53 -7.47 -10.78
CA TRP A 94 3.19 -8.43 -11.67
C TRP A 94 2.23 -9.30 -12.46
N GLY A 95 1.11 -9.69 -11.85
CA GLY A 95 0.13 -10.58 -12.48
C GLY A 95 -0.83 -9.86 -13.42
N ILE A 96 -1.15 -8.59 -13.16
CA ILE A 96 -2.13 -7.83 -13.95
C ILE A 96 -1.47 -6.72 -14.75
N LEU A 97 -0.81 -5.77 -14.08
CA LEU A 97 -0.32 -4.54 -14.72
C LEU A 97 0.82 -4.78 -15.71
N ASN A 98 1.67 -5.80 -15.48
CA ASN A 98 2.79 -6.11 -16.37
C ASN A 98 2.40 -6.96 -17.60
N ARG A 99 1.18 -7.50 -17.65
CA ARG A 99 0.71 -8.36 -18.75
C ARG A 99 -0.04 -7.58 -19.81
N ASP A 100 -0.93 -6.67 -19.40
CA ASP A 100 -1.90 -6.04 -20.31
C ASP A 100 -1.71 -4.53 -20.44
N GLU A 101 -1.16 -4.10 -21.57
CA GLU A 101 -1.02 -2.68 -21.93
C GLU A 101 -2.37 -1.93 -22.03
N LYS A 102 -3.46 -2.65 -22.25
CA LYS A 102 -4.80 -2.05 -22.34
C LYS A 102 -5.32 -1.58 -20.97
N ILE A 103 -4.96 -2.27 -19.88
CA ILE A 103 -5.34 -1.88 -18.51
C ILE A 103 -4.56 -0.64 -18.09
N LEU A 104 -3.29 -0.58 -18.49
CA LEU A 104 -2.37 0.53 -18.22
C LEU A 104 -2.85 1.88 -18.77
N ASN A 105 -3.68 1.86 -19.83
CA ASN A 105 -4.27 3.06 -20.42
C ASN A 105 -5.54 3.56 -19.71
N HIS A 106 -6.12 2.76 -18.80
CA HIS A 106 -7.35 3.11 -18.13
C HIS A 106 -7.11 4.13 -16.99
N SER A 107 -8.06 5.04 -16.75
CA SER A 107 -7.96 6.04 -15.68
C SER A 107 -7.76 5.43 -14.28
N CYS A 108 -8.18 4.18 -14.10
CA CYS A 108 -7.96 3.41 -12.88
C CYS A 108 -6.47 3.22 -12.55
N TYR A 109 -5.59 3.10 -13.56
CA TYR A 109 -4.16 2.93 -13.33
C TYR A 109 -3.53 4.18 -12.69
N SER A 110 -3.82 5.37 -13.22
CA SER A 110 -3.36 6.63 -12.62
C SER A 110 -3.92 6.86 -11.22
N LEU A 111 -5.19 6.51 -10.99
CA LEU A 111 -5.82 6.63 -9.67
C LEU A 111 -5.22 5.64 -8.67
N LEU A 112 -4.86 4.43 -9.12
CA LEU A 112 -4.21 3.42 -8.29
C LEU A 112 -2.85 3.91 -7.81
N ILE A 113 -2.02 4.39 -8.73
CA ILE A 113 -0.70 4.95 -8.41
C ILE A 113 -0.84 6.13 -7.46
N PHE A 114 -1.79 7.03 -7.73
CA PHE A 114 -2.06 8.18 -6.85
C PHE A 114 -2.44 7.73 -5.44
N CYS A 115 -3.42 6.83 -5.31
CA CYS A 115 -3.91 6.36 -4.02
C CYS A 115 -2.81 5.66 -3.22
N TRP A 116 -2.08 4.73 -3.84
CA TRP A 116 -0.97 4.03 -3.19
C TRP A 116 0.18 4.97 -2.87
N GLY A 117 0.48 5.90 -3.78
CA GLY A 117 1.49 6.95 -3.61
C GLY A 117 1.23 7.83 -2.40
N VAL A 118 0.03 8.41 -2.32
CA VAL A 118 -0.36 9.32 -1.23
C VAL A 118 -0.46 8.57 0.10
N TYR A 119 -1.09 7.40 0.11
CA TYR A 119 -1.19 6.56 1.30
C TYR A 119 0.19 6.17 1.84
N GLY A 120 1.07 5.72 0.96
CA GLY A 120 2.44 5.35 1.31
C GLY A 120 3.24 6.55 1.82
N PHE A 121 3.28 7.64 1.05
CA PHE A 121 4.06 8.83 1.41
C PHE A 121 3.70 9.37 2.80
N ILE A 122 2.42 9.59 3.06
CA ILE A 122 1.94 10.14 4.33
C ILE A 122 2.04 9.10 5.45
N GLY A 123 1.78 7.82 5.14
CA GLY A 123 1.93 6.73 6.11
C GLY A 123 3.35 6.59 6.63
N TYR A 124 4.34 6.59 5.74
CA TYR A 124 5.74 6.48 6.13
C TYR A 124 6.25 7.73 6.87
N ILE A 125 5.75 8.93 6.55
CA ILE A 125 5.97 10.14 7.37
C ILE A 125 5.44 9.94 8.79
N TYR A 126 4.20 9.49 8.93
CA TYR A 126 3.57 9.24 10.24
C TYR A 126 4.38 8.22 11.07
N TRP A 127 4.77 7.09 10.46
CA TRP A 127 5.55 6.05 11.14
C TRP A 127 6.95 6.52 11.54
N PHE A 128 7.61 7.32 10.69
CA PHE A 128 8.88 7.94 11.02
C PHE A 128 8.77 8.86 12.24
N TRP A 129 7.77 9.75 12.28
CA TRP A 129 7.55 10.64 13.42
C TRP A 129 7.18 9.89 14.69
N LYS A 130 6.36 8.84 14.56
CA LYS A 130 6.01 7.95 15.67
C LYS A 130 7.25 7.27 16.26
N LEU A 131 8.18 6.84 15.42
CA LEU A 131 9.44 6.23 15.84
C LEU A 131 10.42 7.24 16.44
N LYS A 132 10.51 8.45 15.87
CA LYS A 132 11.39 9.52 16.36
C LYS A 132 10.99 10.02 17.75
N ASN A 133 9.69 10.18 17.98
CA ASN A 133 9.16 10.78 19.21
C ASN A 133 8.62 9.75 20.22
N ILE A 134 9.01 8.48 20.11
CA ILE A 134 8.61 7.39 21.04
C ILE A 134 7.09 7.38 21.22
N GLY A 135 6.36 7.33 20.11
CA GLY A 135 4.89 7.29 20.10
C GLY A 135 4.20 8.65 20.14
N ARG A 136 4.89 9.75 20.48
CA ARG A 136 4.29 11.11 20.54
C ARG A 136 4.28 11.78 19.16
N VAL A 137 3.24 11.50 18.38
CA VAL A 137 3.00 12.15 17.09
C VAL A 137 2.25 13.48 17.27
N PRO A 138 2.60 14.56 16.55
CA PRO A 138 1.82 15.79 16.57
C PRO A 138 0.35 15.54 16.23
N LYS A 139 -0.58 16.12 17.01
CA LYS A 139 -2.04 15.89 16.86
C LYS A 139 -2.53 16.14 15.43
N LYS A 140 -2.05 17.22 14.80
CA LYS A 140 -2.40 17.56 13.41
C LYS A 140 -2.02 16.46 12.42
N LEU A 141 -0.80 15.90 12.55
CA LEU A 141 -0.32 14.83 11.66
C LEU A 141 -1.05 13.51 11.90
N ARG A 142 -1.36 13.20 13.17
CA ARG A 142 -2.19 12.03 13.53
C ARG A 142 -3.58 12.12 12.90
N SER A 143 -4.28 13.24 13.09
CA SER A 143 -5.61 13.47 12.52
C SER A 143 -5.60 13.44 10.99
N LEU A 144 -4.60 14.08 10.35
CA LEU A 144 -4.43 14.02 8.90
C LEU A 144 -4.29 12.57 8.42
N PHE A 145 -3.43 11.79 9.07
CA PHE A 145 -3.21 10.39 8.71
C PHE A 145 -4.48 9.55 8.91
N GLU A 146 -5.16 9.68 10.04
CA GLU A 146 -6.39 8.93 10.34
C GLU A 146 -7.53 9.25 9.35
N ASN A 147 -7.76 10.52 9.05
CA ASN A 147 -8.75 10.95 8.05
C ASN A 147 -8.38 10.46 6.64
N LEU A 148 -7.10 10.55 6.29
CA LEU A 148 -6.61 10.09 5.01
C LEU A 148 -6.73 8.58 4.87
N GLN A 149 -6.50 7.82 5.94
CA GLN A 149 -6.75 6.39 5.96
C GLN A 149 -8.23 6.07 5.75
N LEU A 150 -9.15 6.80 6.39
CA LEU A 150 -10.58 6.59 6.22
C LEU A 150 -11.06 6.85 4.78
N ILE A 151 -10.50 7.86 4.11
CA ILE A 151 -10.92 8.25 2.76
C ILE A 151 -10.19 7.45 1.68
N ILE A 152 -8.86 7.34 1.75
CA ILE A 152 -8.07 6.69 0.70
C ILE A 152 -8.22 5.18 0.74
N PHE A 153 -8.41 4.56 1.90
CA PHE A 153 -8.56 3.11 1.98
C PHE A 153 -9.73 2.55 1.14
N PRO A 154 -10.98 3.07 1.24
CA PRO A 154 -12.07 2.60 0.39
C PRO A 154 -11.84 2.92 -1.08
N ILE A 155 -11.33 4.12 -1.40
CA ILE A 155 -11.05 4.53 -2.79
C ILE A 155 -10.00 3.59 -3.42
N ALA A 156 -8.87 3.38 -2.74
CA ALA A 156 -7.82 2.49 -3.18
C ALA A 156 -8.36 1.05 -3.36
N SER A 157 -9.17 0.58 -2.40
CA SER A 157 -9.76 -0.76 -2.46
C SER A 157 -10.71 -0.93 -3.63
N SER A 158 -11.52 0.10 -3.95
CA SER A 158 -12.41 0.11 -5.12
C SER A 158 -11.62 0.14 -6.42
N VAL A 159 -10.56 0.96 -6.51
CA VAL A 159 -9.73 1.04 -7.72
C VAL A 159 -8.97 -0.26 -7.96
N GLU A 160 -8.41 -0.86 -6.92
CA GLU A 160 -7.81 -2.20 -6.97
C GLU A 160 -8.83 -3.25 -7.46
N PHE A 161 -10.05 -3.25 -6.90
CA PHE A 161 -11.12 -4.16 -7.32
C PHE A 161 -11.48 -4.00 -8.79
N ILE A 162 -11.68 -2.75 -9.25
CA ILE A 162 -11.97 -2.45 -10.66
C ILE A 162 -10.83 -2.91 -11.57
N THR A 163 -9.58 -2.74 -11.13
CA THR A 163 -8.40 -3.18 -11.90
C THR A 163 -8.36 -4.70 -12.05
N ILE A 164 -8.64 -5.44 -10.96
CA ILE A 164 -8.74 -6.90 -10.98
C ILE A 164 -9.92 -7.35 -11.85
N PHE A 165 -11.08 -6.73 -11.69
CA PHE A 165 -12.27 -7.04 -12.47
C PHE A 165 -12.05 -6.81 -13.98
N LEU A 166 -11.42 -5.69 -14.34
CA LEU A 166 -11.14 -5.34 -15.73
C LEU A 166 -10.13 -6.31 -16.37
N SER A 167 -9.18 -6.83 -15.59
CA SER A 167 -8.20 -7.82 -16.07
C SER A 167 -8.85 -9.12 -16.57
N LEU A 168 -10.00 -9.50 -16.00
CA LEU A 168 -10.73 -10.70 -16.43
C LEU A 168 -11.18 -10.66 -17.89
N LYS A 169 -11.37 -9.47 -18.45
CA LYS A 169 -11.76 -9.26 -19.85
C LYS A 169 -10.59 -9.46 -20.82
N TYR A 170 -9.36 -9.26 -20.37
CA TYR A 170 -8.17 -9.24 -21.22
C TYR A 170 -7.40 -10.57 -21.22
N PHE A 171 -7.68 -11.49 -20.28
CA PHE A 171 -7.07 -12.83 -20.31
C PHE A 171 -7.46 -13.61 -21.57
N SER A 172 -6.45 -14.04 -22.32
CA SER A 172 -6.55 -14.94 -23.47
C SER A 172 -6.98 -16.36 -23.04
N GLU A 173 -7.41 -17.19 -24.00
CA GLU A 173 -7.82 -18.57 -23.72
C GLU A 173 -6.69 -19.47 -23.21
N ASP A 174 -5.43 -19.10 -23.45
CA ASP A 174 -4.25 -19.82 -22.97
C ASP A 174 -4.03 -19.62 -21.45
N ASP A 175 -4.63 -18.60 -20.85
CA ASP A 175 -4.49 -18.23 -19.43
C ASP A 175 -5.64 -18.72 -18.54
N LYS A 176 -6.30 -19.84 -18.89
CA LYS A 176 -7.46 -20.38 -18.13
C LYS A 176 -7.20 -20.50 -16.63
N ASN A 177 -6.03 -20.99 -16.24
CA ASN A 177 -5.65 -21.15 -14.83
C ASN A 177 -5.54 -19.80 -14.09
N LEU A 178 -4.95 -18.79 -14.75
CA LEU A 178 -4.75 -17.47 -14.15
C LEU A 178 -6.07 -16.69 -14.11
N LYS A 179 -6.94 -16.87 -15.10
CA LYS A 179 -8.30 -16.35 -15.09
C LYS A 179 -9.12 -16.93 -13.93
N LEU A 180 -9.06 -18.24 -13.73
CA LEU A 180 -9.74 -18.90 -12.61
C LEU A 180 -9.19 -18.42 -11.26
N PHE A 181 -7.86 -18.33 -11.12
CA PHE A 181 -7.23 -17.76 -9.92
C PHE A 181 -7.69 -16.32 -9.66
N THR A 182 -7.73 -15.47 -10.69
CA THR A 182 -8.18 -14.08 -10.57
C THR A 182 -9.65 -13.99 -10.14
N GLN A 183 -10.51 -14.89 -10.62
CA GLN A 183 -11.91 -14.98 -10.16
C GLN A 183 -12.01 -15.34 -8.68
N VAL A 184 -11.22 -16.32 -8.22
CA VAL A 184 -11.17 -16.69 -6.79
C VAL A 184 -10.67 -15.52 -5.94
N VAL A 185 -9.63 -14.83 -6.39
CA VAL A 185 -9.11 -13.62 -5.71
C VAL A 185 -10.20 -12.55 -5.63
N LEU A 186 -10.94 -12.30 -6.72
CA LEU A 186 -12.00 -11.31 -6.76
C LEU A 186 -13.13 -11.62 -5.75
N LEU A 187 -13.53 -12.89 -5.63
CA LEU A 187 -14.54 -13.31 -4.65
C LEU A 187 -14.05 -13.13 -3.21
N GLY A 188 -12.79 -13.49 -2.93
CA GLY A 188 -12.18 -13.30 -1.60
C GLY A 188 -11.85 -11.84 -1.28
N TYR A 189 -11.77 -10.97 -2.29
CA TYR A 189 -11.30 -9.59 -2.14
C TYR A 189 -12.26 -8.73 -1.32
N ILE A 190 -13.57 -8.77 -1.66
CA ILE A 190 -14.61 -7.99 -0.99
C ILE A 190 -14.67 -8.28 0.52
N PRO A 191 -14.84 -9.54 1.00
CA PRO A 191 -14.92 -9.83 2.42
C PRO A 191 -13.61 -9.48 3.16
N THR A 192 -12.47 -9.71 2.52
CA THR A 192 -11.14 -9.39 3.10
C THR A 192 -10.99 -7.89 3.34
N LYS A 193 -11.27 -7.06 2.33
CA LYS A 193 -11.15 -5.60 2.45
C LYS A 193 -12.20 -5.01 3.39
N PHE A 194 -13.42 -5.56 3.41
CA PHE A 194 -14.46 -5.16 4.36
C PHE A 194 -14.03 -5.43 5.81
N TYR A 195 -13.47 -6.62 6.09
CA TYR A 195 -12.96 -6.96 7.42
C TYR A 195 -11.83 -6.01 7.85
N LEU A 196 -10.89 -5.71 6.96
CA LEU A 196 -9.81 -4.76 7.21
C LEU A 196 -10.33 -3.35 7.50
N TYR A 197 -11.32 -2.89 6.72
CA TYR A 197 -11.93 -1.58 6.91
C TYR A 197 -12.63 -1.47 8.26
N LYS A 198 -13.40 -2.50 8.65
CA LYS A 198 -14.06 -2.57 9.96
C LYS A 198 -13.04 -2.47 11.11
N ARG A 199 -11.91 -3.19 11.03
CA ARG A 199 -10.83 -3.09 12.03
C ARG A 199 -10.20 -1.70 12.07
N LEU A 200 -10.08 -1.04 10.93
CA LEU A 200 -9.53 0.31 10.84
C LEU A 200 -10.44 1.33 11.54
N ILE A 201 -11.74 1.30 11.26
CA ILE A 201 -12.73 2.17 11.94
C ILE A 201 -12.71 1.92 13.44
N PHE A 202 -12.76 0.65 13.86
CA PHE A 202 -12.76 0.31 15.29
C PHE A 202 -11.50 0.80 16.00
N LYS A 203 -10.34 0.72 15.32
CA LYS A 203 -9.07 1.24 15.84
C LYS A 203 -9.10 2.76 16.02
N ILE A 204 -9.61 3.50 15.04
CA ILE A 204 -9.72 4.96 15.11
C ILE A 204 -10.70 5.38 16.21
N PHE A 205 -11.86 4.73 16.29
CA PHE A 205 -12.85 4.98 17.34
C PHE A 205 -12.31 4.69 18.76
N LYS A 206 -11.56 3.59 18.94
CA LYS A 206 -10.90 3.27 20.22
C LYS A 206 -9.87 4.35 20.61
N ILE A 207 -9.16 4.90 19.62
CA ILE A 207 -8.20 5.99 19.80
C ILE A 207 -8.91 7.27 20.25
N GLU A 208 -10.04 7.63 19.63
CA GLU A 208 -10.79 8.86 19.94
C GLU A 208 -11.45 8.80 21.33
N THR A 209 -11.92 7.62 21.73
CA THR A 209 -12.57 7.39 23.04
C THR A 209 -11.59 7.31 24.21
N GLY A 210 -10.28 7.49 23.99
CA GLY A 210 -9.28 7.58 25.06
C GLY A 210 -9.05 6.28 25.84
N LYS A 211 -9.60 5.15 25.40
CA LYS A 211 -9.34 3.82 25.97
C LYS A 211 -8.00 3.29 25.44
N GLU A 212 -6.90 3.90 25.88
CA GLU A 212 -5.56 3.33 25.70
C GLU A 212 -5.30 2.33 26.84
N ASP A 213 -5.31 1.03 26.50
CA ASP A 213 -4.69 -0.04 27.31
C ASP A 213 -3.19 -0.14 26.94
#